data_AF-A0A349L007-F1
#
_entry.id   AF-A0A349L007-F1
#
_cell.length_a   1.000
_cell.length_b   1.000
_cell.length_c   1.000
_cell.angle_alpha   90.00
_cell.angle_beta   90.00
_cell.angle_gamma   90.00
#
_symmetry.space_group_name_H-M   'P 1'
#
loop_
_entity.id
_entity.type
_entity.pdbx_description
1 polymer ?
#
loop_
_entity_poly.entity_id
_entity_poly.type
_entity_poly.pdbx_seq_one_letter_code
_entity_poly.pdbx_strand_id
1 'polypeptide(L)'
;MLEPDAGARRDRTGLDVPAATREIDAILAHWPSAPTSAQRRKLASRFLAGREPASALVQWLRLPEAERRAGDGLDVSLVALLDKFHTWHKEDGLIAAPLAARLGLERVVPMDDQAENLPVDDDKAYGDAIAKAWNNRVDALPGRAGRRRSSGHGVARPGAAGGGYPAGRHGPPLA
;
A
#
# COMPACT_ATOMS: atom_id res chain seq x y z
N MET A 1 8.45 9.90 -2.09
CA MET A 1 8.07 8.88 -3.08
C MET A 1 9.11 7.76 -3.01
N LEU A 2 8.83 6.73 -2.21
CA LEU A 2 9.64 5.50 -2.12
C LEU A 2 8.69 4.34 -2.40
N GLU A 3 7.99 4.45 -3.52
CA GLU A 3 7.63 3.25 -4.24
C GLU A 3 8.79 3.05 -5.21
N PRO A 4 9.72 2.10 -4.97
CA PRO A 4 10.38 1.45 -6.10
C PRO A 4 9.31 1.17 -7.15
N ASP A 5 9.60 1.44 -8.42
CA ASP A 5 8.70 1.07 -9.51
C ASP A 5 8.25 -0.39 -9.27
N ALA A 6 6.95 -0.66 -9.40
CA ALA A 6 6.40 -1.98 -9.19
C ALA A 6 7.15 -3.04 -10.03
N GLY A 7 7.71 -2.65 -11.18
CA GLY A 7 8.62 -3.48 -11.99
C GLY A 7 9.88 -3.92 -11.21
N ALA A 8 10.56 -2.99 -10.55
CA ALA A 8 11.82 -3.27 -9.84
C ALA A 8 11.68 -4.25 -8.66
N ARG A 9 10.47 -4.44 -8.10
CA ARG A 9 10.23 -5.49 -7.07
C ARG A 9 9.91 -6.85 -7.68
N ARG A 10 9.15 -6.89 -8.78
CA ARG A 10 8.85 -8.14 -9.50
C ARG A 10 10.13 -8.78 -10.03
N ASP A 11 11.01 -7.97 -10.62
CA ASP A 11 12.27 -8.45 -11.22
C ASP A 11 13.19 -9.14 -10.20
N ARG A 12 13.06 -8.80 -8.91
CA ARG A 12 13.95 -9.28 -7.84
C ARG A 12 13.41 -10.47 -7.08
N THR A 13 12.08 -10.55 -6.96
CA THR A 13 11.41 -11.65 -6.24
C THR A 13 10.89 -12.74 -7.17
N GLY A 14 10.76 -12.44 -8.46
CA GLY A 14 10.23 -13.34 -9.49
C GLY A 14 8.73 -13.58 -9.39
N LEU A 15 8.01 -12.87 -8.50
CA LEU A 15 6.59 -13.04 -8.25
C LEU A 15 5.81 -11.78 -8.60
N ASP A 16 4.64 -11.95 -9.23
CA ASP A 16 3.63 -10.90 -9.26
C ASP A 16 2.87 -10.83 -7.93
N VAL A 17 2.10 -9.76 -7.75
CA VAL A 17 1.40 -9.51 -6.47
C VAL A 17 0.41 -10.63 -6.13
N PRO A 18 -0.48 -11.09 -7.03
CA PRO A 18 -1.41 -12.18 -6.70
C PRO A 18 -0.72 -13.50 -6.37
N ALA A 19 0.35 -13.88 -7.10
CA ALA A 19 1.10 -15.09 -6.80
C ALA A 19 1.80 -14.98 -5.44
N ALA A 20 2.38 -13.82 -5.12
CA ALA A 20 2.98 -13.57 -3.82
C ALA A 20 1.94 -13.67 -2.69
N THR A 21 0.76 -13.08 -2.84
CA THR A 21 -0.33 -13.18 -1.84
C THR A 21 -0.73 -14.64 -1.60
N ARG A 22 -0.92 -15.44 -2.66
CA ARG A 22 -1.21 -16.87 -2.51
C ARG A 22 -0.11 -17.64 -1.79
N GLU A 23 1.16 -17.35 -2.10
CA GLU A 23 2.28 -17.98 -1.39
C GLU A 23 2.34 -17.57 0.09
N ILE A 24 2.10 -16.30 0.40
CA ILE A 24 2.06 -15.80 1.78
C ILE A 24 0.99 -16.56 2.57
N ASP A 25 -0.23 -16.63 2.05
CA ASP A 25 -1.35 -17.28 2.74
C ASP A 25 -1.09 -18.78 2.91
N ALA A 26 -0.53 -19.44 1.89
CA ALA A 26 -0.15 -20.86 1.98
C ALA A 26 0.94 -21.13 3.03
N ILE A 27 1.95 -20.25 3.12
CA ILE A 27 3.01 -20.34 4.13
C ILE A 27 2.44 -20.11 5.53
N LEU A 28 1.59 -19.09 5.70
CA LEU A 28 1.01 -18.74 6.99
C LEU A 28 0.03 -19.80 7.51
N ALA A 29 -0.71 -20.47 6.62
CA ALA A 29 -1.58 -21.59 6.97
C ALA A 29 -0.83 -22.76 7.62
N HIS A 30 0.47 -22.91 7.33
CA HIS A 30 1.33 -23.97 7.85
C HIS A 30 2.51 -23.40 8.66
N TRP A 31 2.32 -22.21 9.25
CA TRP A 31 3.40 -21.54 9.95
C TRP A 31 3.80 -22.31 11.22
N PRO A 32 5.09 -22.67 11.39
CA PRO A 32 5.51 -23.42 12.56
C PRO A 32 5.49 -22.53 13.81
N SER A 33 5.33 -23.15 14.98
CA SER A 33 5.40 -22.46 16.28
C SER A 33 6.78 -21.88 16.57
N ALA A 34 7.84 -22.49 16.02
CA ALA A 34 9.23 -22.05 16.12
C ALA A 34 9.86 -21.96 14.72
N PRO A 35 9.57 -20.89 13.94
CA PRO A 35 10.13 -20.72 12.61
C PRO A 35 11.63 -20.44 12.67
N THR A 36 12.37 -21.02 11.74
CA THR A 36 13.80 -20.77 11.54
C THR A 36 14.04 -19.37 10.96
N SER A 37 15.26 -18.84 11.11
CA SER A 37 15.64 -17.56 10.49
C SER A 37 15.45 -17.56 8.97
N ALA A 38 15.74 -18.69 8.31
CA ALA A 38 15.55 -18.83 6.87
C ALA A 38 14.08 -18.73 6.46
N GLN A 39 13.17 -19.36 7.23
CA GLN A 39 11.73 -19.27 6.99
C GLN A 39 11.22 -17.83 7.15
N ARG A 40 11.68 -17.09 8.17
CA ARG A 40 11.31 -15.68 8.36
C ARG A 40 11.81 -14.79 7.22
N ARG A 41 13.07 -14.94 6.78
CA ARG A 41 13.60 -14.20 5.63
C ARG A 41 12.83 -14.50 4.35
N LYS A 42 12.50 -15.77 4.10
CA LYS A 42 11.66 -16.15 2.96
C LYS A 42 10.29 -15.49 3.03
N LEU A 43 9.62 -15.54 4.17
CA LEU A 43 8.31 -14.90 4.34
C LEU A 43 8.39 -13.38 4.17
N ALA A 44 9.44 -12.73 4.70
CA ALA A 44 9.69 -11.30 4.48
C ALA A 44 9.85 -10.96 2.98
N SER A 45 10.60 -11.77 2.23
CA SER A 45 10.73 -11.63 0.78
C SER A 45 9.37 -11.73 0.07
N ARG A 46 8.51 -12.68 0.47
CA ARG A 46 7.17 -12.82 -0.12
C ARG A 46 6.29 -11.63 0.17
N PHE A 47 6.30 -11.11 1.40
CA PHE A 47 5.57 -9.88 1.73
C PHE A 47 6.04 -8.68 0.89
N LEU A 48 7.35 -8.53 0.64
CA LEU A 48 7.84 -7.47 -0.25
C LEU A 48 7.35 -7.65 -1.70
N ALA A 49 7.27 -8.89 -2.19
CA ALA A 49 6.69 -9.20 -3.50
C ALA A 49 5.19 -8.87 -3.57
N GLY A 50 4.45 -9.17 -2.50
CA GLY A 50 3.02 -8.87 -2.33
C GLY A 50 2.71 -7.39 -2.05
N ARG A 51 3.73 -6.51 -2.05
CA ARG A 51 3.60 -5.09 -1.68
C ARG A 51 3.07 -4.85 -0.27
N GLU A 52 3.39 -5.74 0.67
CA GLU A 52 3.13 -5.61 2.11
C GLU A 52 4.43 -5.29 2.89
N PRO A 53 5.03 -4.08 2.75
CA PRO A 53 6.31 -3.77 3.40
C PRO A 53 6.24 -3.76 4.94
N ALA A 54 5.08 -3.46 5.52
CA ALA A 54 4.88 -3.50 6.97
C ALA A 54 4.99 -4.94 7.51
N SER A 55 4.27 -5.88 6.90
CA SER A 55 4.36 -7.31 7.24
C SER A 55 5.75 -7.87 6.97
N ALA A 56 6.43 -7.44 5.91
CA ALA A 56 7.83 -7.81 5.67
C ALA A 56 8.76 -7.32 6.78
N LEU A 57 8.57 -6.08 7.25
CA LEU A 57 9.34 -5.51 8.35
C LEU A 57 9.08 -6.24 9.68
N VAL A 58 7.85 -6.72 9.94
CA VAL A 58 7.58 -7.57 11.11
C VAL A 58 8.49 -8.81 11.10
N GLN A 59 8.56 -9.50 9.96
CA GLN A 59 9.40 -10.69 9.82
C GLN A 59 10.89 -10.37 9.99
N TRP A 60 11.34 -9.23 9.46
CA TRP A 60 12.72 -8.75 9.60
C TRP A 60 13.08 -8.45 11.07
N LEU A 61 12.21 -7.74 11.80
CA LEU A 61 12.46 -7.36 13.18
C LEU A 61 12.43 -8.55 14.15
N ARG A 62 11.69 -9.60 13.82
CA ARG A 62 11.64 -10.85 14.61
C ARG A 62 12.83 -11.78 14.38
N LEU A 63 13.72 -11.47 13.45
CA LEU A 63 15.01 -12.15 13.33
C LEU A 63 15.97 -11.72 14.44
N PRO A 64 16.80 -12.64 14.96
CA PRO A 64 17.99 -12.26 15.72
C PRO A 64 18.84 -11.29 14.90
N GLU A 65 19.48 -10.33 15.56
CA GLU A 65 20.25 -9.28 14.88
C GLU A 65 21.35 -9.84 13.96
N ALA A 66 22.04 -10.90 14.39
CA ALA A 66 23.05 -11.60 13.58
C ALA A 66 22.48 -12.26 12.30
N GLU A 67 21.18 -12.54 12.28
CA GLU A 67 20.49 -13.18 11.16
C GLU A 67 19.74 -12.19 10.25
N ARG A 68 19.78 -10.89 10.59
CA ARG A 68 19.30 -9.78 9.75
C ARG A 68 20.30 -9.49 8.63
N ARG A 69 20.36 -10.42 7.68
CA ARG A 69 21.23 -10.38 6.49
C ARG A 69 20.51 -10.88 5.26
N ALA A 70 21.12 -10.66 4.09
CA ALA A 70 20.64 -11.21 2.83
C ALA A 70 20.66 -12.75 2.84
N GLY A 71 19.71 -13.35 2.12
CA GLY A 71 19.50 -14.80 2.02
C GLY A 71 18.02 -15.15 1.87
N ASP A 72 17.75 -16.38 1.42
CA ASP A 72 16.40 -16.97 1.38
C ASP A 72 15.36 -16.15 0.58
N GLY A 73 15.81 -15.43 -0.46
CA GLY A 73 14.98 -14.56 -1.29
C GLY A 73 15.00 -13.08 -0.90
N LEU A 74 15.69 -12.70 0.18
CA LEU A 74 16.06 -11.32 0.45
C LEU A 74 17.46 -11.04 -0.11
N ASP A 75 17.54 -10.25 -1.18
CA ASP A 75 18.82 -9.73 -1.66
C ASP A 75 19.28 -8.49 -0.84
N VAL A 76 20.51 -8.03 -1.08
CA VAL A 76 21.11 -6.90 -0.33
C VAL A 76 20.29 -5.62 -0.44
N SER A 77 19.66 -5.31 -1.57
CA SER A 77 18.88 -4.06 -1.65
C SER A 77 17.44 -4.22 -1.16
N LEU A 78 16.88 -5.43 -1.10
CA LEU A 78 15.66 -5.70 -0.35
C LEU A 78 15.89 -5.53 1.16
N VAL A 79 17.04 -5.98 1.66
CA VAL A 79 17.48 -5.69 3.04
C VAL A 79 17.59 -4.19 3.27
N ALA A 80 18.31 -3.46 2.40
CA ALA A 80 18.42 -2.01 2.52
C ALA A 80 17.07 -1.28 2.44
N LEU A 81 16.11 -1.83 1.67
CA LEU A 81 14.74 -1.32 1.63
C LEU A 81 14.02 -1.48 2.98
N LEU A 82 14.16 -2.64 3.64
CA LEU A 82 13.59 -2.90 4.96
C LEU A 82 14.19 -1.98 6.02
N ASP A 83 15.52 -1.85 6.04
CA ASP A 83 16.21 -0.98 6.99
C ASP A 83 15.81 0.49 6.82
N LYS A 84 15.68 0.94 5.56
CA LYS A 84 15.18 2.27 5.26
C LYS A 84 13.72 2.46 5.66
N PHE A 85 12.87 1.45 5.45
CA PHE A 85 11.45 1.50 5.80
C PHE A 85 11.26 1.59 7.32
N HIS A 86 12.11 0.90 8.09
CA HIS A 86 12.11 0.96 9.55
C HIS A 86 12.41 2.37 10.10
N THR A 87 13.25 3.17 9.41
CA THR A 87 13.62 4.52 9.86
C THR A 87 12.81 5.63 9.20
N TRP A 88 11.99 5.32 8.20
CA TRP A 88 11.23 6.34 7.49
C TRP A 88 10.04 6.80 8.34
N HIS A 89 9.71 8.10 8.29
CA HIS A 89 8.64 8.73 9.05
C HIS A 89 7.25 8.32 8.51
N LYS A 90 6.93 7.03 8.66
CA LYS A 90 5.65 6.40 8.36
C LYS A 90 5.24 5.55 9.56
N GLU A 91 3.98 5.66 9.98
CA GLU A 91 3.46 4.97 11.16
C GLU A 91 3.54 3.45 11.03
N ASP A 92 3.33 2.91 9.83
CA ASP A 92 3.44 1.47 9.56
C ASP A 92 4.83 0.91 9.91
N GLY A 93 5.88 1.67 9.58
CA GLY A 93 7.27 1.27 9.80
C GLY A 93 7.77 1.58 11.21
N LEU A 94 7.38 2.73 11.78
CA LEU A 94 7.84 3.19 13.09
C LEU A 94 7.06 2.61 14.27
N ILE A 95 5.79 2.29 14.07
CA ILE A 95 4.86 1.93 15.15
C ILE A 95 4.26 0.55 14.88
N ALA A 96 3.55 0.37 13.77
CA ALA A 96 2.75 -0.83 13.55
C ALA A 96 3.61 -2.10 13.47
N ALA A 97 4.64 -2.12 12.62
CA ALA A 97 5.50 -3.28 12.45
C ALA A 97 6.35 -3.58 13.72
N PRO A 98 6.99 -2.60 14.38
CA PRO A 98 7.66 -2.86 15.67
C PRO A 98 6.72 -3.36 16.77
N LEU A 99 5.52 -2.81 16.86
CA LEU A 99 4.51 -3.27 17.83
C LEU A 99 4.09 -4.71 17.54
N ALA A 100 3.75 -5.03 16.29
CA ALA A 100 3.37 -6.38 15.87
C ALA A 100 4.51 -7.39 16.15
N ALA A 101 5.76 -7.02 15.86
CA ALA A 101 6.92 -7.86 16.16
C ALA A 101 7.05 -8.16 17.65
N ARG A 102 6.85 -7.15 18.51
CA ARG A 102 6.89 -7.30 19.99
C ARG A 102 5.73 -8.13 20.53
N LEU A 103 4.56 -8.06 19.90
CA LEU A 103 3.38 -8.86 20.24
C LEU A 103 3.44 -10.29 19.70
N GLY A 104 4.47 -10.64 18.91
CA GLY A 104 4.60 -11.97 18.32
C GLY A 104 3.62 -12.23 17.17
N LEU A 105 3.07 -11.17 16.56
CA LEU A 105 2.24 -11.27 15.36
C LEU A 105 3.11 -11.50 14.12
N GLU A 106 2.55 -12.15 13.10
CA GLU A 106 3.27 -12.45 11.85
C GLU A 106 3.01 -11.44 10.74
N ARG A 107 1.93 -10.64 10.82
CA ARG A 107 1.58 -9.65 9.80
C ARG A 107 0.84 -8.46 10.39
N VAL A 108 0.95 -7.31 9.71
CA VAL A 108 0.10 -6.14 9.97
C VAL A 108 -0.99 -6.17 8.90
N VAL A 109 -2.26 -6.14 9.33
CA VAL A 109 -3.39 -6.09 8.40
C VAL A 109 -3.78 -4.62 8.21
N PRO A 110 -3.64 -4.04 7.01
CA PRO A 110 -4.07 -2.68 6.74
C PRO A 110 -5.59 -2.57 6.85
N MET A 111 -6.08 -1.60 7.64
CA MET A 111 -7.53 -1.40 7.86
C MET A 111 -8.28 -0.90 6.63
N ASP A 112 -7.60 -0.15 5.74
CA ASP A 112 -8.19 0.39 4.50
C ASP A 112 -7.87 -0.47 3.27
N ASP A 113 -7.18 -1.60 3.44
CA ASP A 113 -7.06 -2.59 2.38
C ASP A 113 -8.32 -3.44 2.39
N GLN A 114 -9.35 -2.91 1.75
CA GLN A 114 -10.49 -3.67 1.27
C GLN A 114 -10.00 -4.59 0.15
N ALA A 115 -9.06 -5.49 0.45
CA ALA A 115 -8.73 -6.59 -0.42
C ALA A 115 -10.00 -7.43 -0.51
N GLU A 116 -10.63 -7.40 -1.68
CA GLU A 116 -11.82 -8.16 -2.09
C GLU A 116 -11.60 -9.70 -2.04
N ASN A 117 -10.69 -10.20 -1.19
CA ASN A 117 -10.23 -11.58 -1.15
C ASN A 117 -11.18 -12.49 -0.35
N LEU A 118 -12.49 -12.25 -0.47
CA LEU A 118 -13.44 -13.33 -0.26
C LEU A 118 -13.21 -14.33 -1.40
N PRO A 119 -13.05 -15.62 -1.14
CA PRO A 119 -13.04 -16.61 -2.22
C PRO A 119 -14.37 -16.49 -2.98
N VAL A 120 -14.29 -16.01 -4.22
CA VAL A 120 -15.42 -16.00 -5.15
C VAL A 120 -15.24 -17.21 -6.05
N ASP A 121 -16.12 -18.19 -5.90
CA ASP A 121 -16.05 -19.43 -6.68
C ASP A 121 -16.33 -19.21 -8.18
N ASP A 122 -17.07 -18.14 -8.52
CA ASP A 122 -17.42 -17.75 -9.89
C ASP A 122 -17.34 -16.22 -10.08
N ASP A 123 -16.17 -15.75 -10.53
CA ASP A 123 -15.89 -14.34 -10.79
C ASP A 123 -16.88 -13.71 -11.78
N LYS A 124 -17.37 -14.49 -12.75
CA LYS A 124 -18.28 -14.01 -13.78
C LYS A 124 -19.66 -13.77 -13.19
N ALA A 125 -20.19 -14.73 -12.44
CA ALA A 125 -21.49 -14.59 -11.79
C ALA A 125 -21.48 -13.45 -10.78
N TYR A 126 -20.39 -13.29 -10.03
CA TYR A 126 -20.20 -12.17 -9.10
C TYR A 126 -20.21 -10.83 -9.85
N GLY A 127 -19.42 -10.70 -10.92
CA GLY A 127 -19.37 -9.50 -11.75
C GLY A 127 -20.73 -9.15 -12.36
N ASP A 128 -21.47 -10.13 -12.87
CA ASP A 128 -22.81 -9.94 -13.45
C ASP A 128 -23.83 -9.49 -12.39
N ALA A 129 -23.75 -10.02 -11.16
CA ALA A 129 -24.61 -9.63 -10.05
C ALA A 129 -24.36 -8.18 -9.59
N ILE A 130 -23.09 -7.79 -9.48
CA ILE A 130 -22.68 -6.42 -9.15
C ILE A 130 -23.10 -5.43 -10.25
N ALA A 131 -22.86 -5.77 -11.53
CA ALA A 131 -23.29 -4.94 -12.66
C ALA A 131 -24.81 -4.73 -12.68
N LYS A 132 -25.58 -5.79 -12.38
CA LYS A 132 -27.04 -5.70 -12.25
C LYS A 132 -27.48 -4.83 -11.08
N ALA A 133 -26.81 -4.93 -9.93
CA ALA A 133 -27.11 -4.13 -8.74
C ALA A 133 -26.81 -2.64 -8.95
N TRP A 134 -25.76 -2.31 -9.72
CA TRP A 134 -25.42 -0.94 -10.07
C TRP A 134 -26.28 -0.35 -11.18
N ASN A 135 -26.93 -1.17 -12.01
CA ASN A 135 -27.87 -0.70 -13.03
C ASN A 135 -29.16 -0.15 -12.39
N ASN A 136 -29.08 1.07 -11.85
CA ASN A 136 -30.18 1.75 -11.18
C ASN A 136 -30.62 3.01 -11.94
N ARG A 137 -31.79 3.54 -11.56
CA ARG A 137 -32.41 4.70 -12.23
C ARG A 137 -31.59 5.99 -12.14
N VAL A 138 -30.60 6.08 -11.26
CA VAL A 138 -29.76 7.28 -11.08
C VAL A 138 -28.86 7.50 -12.30
N ASP A 139 -28.42 6.42 -12.97
CA ASP A 139 -27.61 6.53 -14.18
C ASP A 139 -28.45 6.89 -15.43
N ALA A 140 -29.76 6.72 -15.35
CA ALA A 140 -30.73 7.15 -16.37
C ALA A 140 -31.22 8.60 -16.18
N LEU A 141 -30.80 9.30 -15.12
CA LEU A 141 -31.21 10.70 -14.88
C LEU A 141 -30.50 11.66 -15.86
N PRO A 142 -31.24 12.55 -16.55
CA PRO A 142 -30.64 13.60 -17.37
C PRO A 142 -29.72 14.50 -16.52
N GLY A 143 -28.48 14.71 -16.96
CA GLY A 143 -27.51 15.62 -16.32
C GLY A 143 -26.26 14.98 -15.71
N ARG A 144 -26.11 13.64 -15.74
CA ARG A 144 -24.88 12.96 -15.30
C ARG A 144 -23.93 12.58 -16.43
N ALA A 145 -24.41 12.47 -17.67
CA ALA A 145 -23.58 12.24 -18.87
C ALA A 145 -22.51 13.33 -19.10
N GLY A 146 -22.66 14.51 -18.49
CA GLY A 146 -21.74 15.66 -18.63
C GLY A 146 -20.79 15.91 -17.46
N ARG A 147 -20.71 15.05 -16.43
CA ARG A 147 -19.80 15.26 -15.27
C ARG A 147 -18.65 14.24 -15.20
N ARG A 148 -18.02 13.94 -16.32
CA ARG A 148 -16.58 13.62 -16.28
C ARG A 148 -15.88 14.95 -16.01
N ARG A 149 -15.52 15.21 -14.75
CA ARG A 149 -14.59 16.29 -14.44
C ARG A 149 -13.31 15.99 -15.21
N SER A 150 -13.05 16.76 -16.26
CA SER A 150 -11.72 16.93 -16.80
C SER A 150 -10.86 17.41 -15.65
N SER A 151 -10.01 16.55 -15.09
CA SER A 151 -8.92 16.97 -14.22
C SER A 151 -7.88 17.69 -15.08
N GLY A 152 -8.27 18.87 -15.61
CA GLY A 152 -7.39 19.80 -16.26
C GLY A 152 -6.61 20.54 -15.18
N HIS A 153 -5.56 19.91 -14.67
CA HIS A 153 -4.45 20.67 -14.10
C HIS A 153 -3.68 21.31 -15.26
N GLY A 154 -4.27 22.38 -15.81
CA GLY A 154 -3.59 23.29 -16.71
C GLY A 154 -2.81 24.30 -15.87
N VAL A 155 -1.50 24.05 -15.75
CA VAL A 155 -0.52 24.99 -15.23
C VAL A 155 -0.71 26.35 -15.91
N ALA A 156 -0.92 27.39 -15.11
CA ALA A 156 -1.08 28.75 -15.59
C ALA A 156 0.13 29.20 -16.44
N ARG A 157 -0.15 29.81 -17.59
CA ARG A 157 0.76 30.76 -18.24
C ARG A 157 0.08 32.13 -18.36
N PRO A 158 0.83 33.22 -18.14
CA PRO A 158 0.27 34.54 -17.84
C PRO A 158 -0.09 35.30 -19.12
N GLY A 159 -1.20 36.05 -19.08
CA GLY A 159 -1.60 36.92 -20.18
C GLY A 159 -2.91 37.65 -19.93
N ALA A 160 -2.80 38.81 -19.29
CA ALA A 160 -3.66 40.00 -19.38
C ALA A 160 -5.20 39.84 -19.34
N ALA A 161 -5.83 40.34 -18.27
CA ALA A 161 -6.52 41.65 -18.28
C ALA A 161 -7.64 41.73 -17.22
N GLY A 162 -7.54 42.75 -16.36
CA GLY A 162 -8.67 43.56 -15.89
C GLY A 162 -9.66 42.94 -14.90
N GLY A 163 -9.51 43.26 -13.61
CA GLY A 163 -10.57 43.09 -12.61
C GLY A 163 -10.12 43.57 -11.23
N GLY A 164 -10.42 44.83 -10.90
CA GLY A 164 -10.00 45.48 -9.67
C GLY A 164 -10.61 44.87 -8.40
N TYR A 165 -9.80 44.80 -7.34
CA TYR A 165 -10.22 44.48 -5.98
C TYR A 165 -10.78 45.72 -5.26
N PRO A 166 -11.87 45.63 -4.48
CA PRO A 166 -12.20 46.67 -3.50
C PRO A 166 -11.26 46.59 -2.29
N ALA A 167 -10.71 47.76 -1.93
CA ALA A 167 -9.81 47.98 -0.82
C ALA A 167 -10.46 47.73 0.55
N GLY A 168 -9.73 47.02 1.42
CA GLY A 168 -10.10 46.80 2.82
C GLY A 168 -9.97 48.08 3.65
N ARG A 169 -10.97 48.32 4.52
CA ARG A 169 -10.98 49.39 5.53
C ARG A 169 -9.89 49.13 6.57
N HIS A 170 -8.94 50.06 6.67
CA HIS A 170 -8.06 50.20 7.83
C HIS A 170 -8.85 50.64 9.07
N GLY A 171 -8.66 49.97 10.19
CA GLY A 171 -9.10 50.42 11.52
C GLY A 171 -8.28 51.61 12.01
N PRO A 172 -8.83 52.45 12.92
CA PRO A 172 -8.17 53.67 13.37
C PRO A 172 -7.03 53.39 14.37
N PRO A 173 -6.01 54.27 14.44
CA PRO A 173 -4.91 54.12 15.39
C PRO A 173 -5.33 54.53 16.81
N LEU A 174 -4.76 53.84 17.80
CA LEU A 174 -4.85 54.18 19.22
C LEU A 174 -4.01 55.45 19.49
N ALA A 175 -4.57 56.34 20.32
CA ALA A 175 -3.90 57.51 20.89
C ALA A 175 -3.12 57.16 22.16
#